data_AF-A0A817HAU3-F1
#
_entry.id   AF-A0A817HAU3-F1
#
_cell.length_a   1.000
_cell.length_b   1.000
_cell.length_c   1.000
_cell.angle_alpha   90.00
_cell.angle_beta   90.00
_cell.angle_gamma   90.00
#
_symmetry.space_group_name_H-M   'P 1'
#
loop_
_entity.id
_entity.type
_entity.pdbx_description
1 polymer ?
#
loop_
_entity_poly.entity_id
_entity_poly.type
_entity_poly.pdbx_seq_one_letter_code
_entity_poly.pdbx_strand_id
1 'polypeptide(L)'
;MFEFNLTIRLRTVTIDFELGVYNVFKKHYPTVIVRGCLFHYGQLLFRKFVDLGLKVSYNNDENLRDWFRSFAALSLLPLNHML
;
A
#
# COMPACT_ATOMS: atom_id res chain seq x y z
N MET A 1 12.82 14.08 38.10
CA MET A 1 12.09 13.45 36.98
C MET A 1 12.82 13.89 35.72
N PHE A 2 13.58 12.99 35.08
CA PHE A 2 14.33 13.34 33.87
C PHE A 2 13.37 13.29 32.68
N GLU A 3 13.08 14.43 32.06
CA GLU A 3 12.43 14.47 30.76
C GLU A 3 13.47 14.19 29.68
N PHE A 4 13.32 13.06 28.99
CA PHE A 4 14.05 12.82 27.76
C PHE A 4 13.37 13.61 26.64
N ASN A 5 13.99 14.71 26.21
CA ASN A 5 13.55 15.48 25.05
C ASN A 5 13.91 14.73 23.76
N LEU A 6 13.15 13.69 23.44
CA LEU A 6 13.33 12.92 22.21
C LEU A 6 12.68 13.65 21.03
N THR A 7 13.50 14.21 20.14
CA THR A 7 13.01 14.78 18.89
C THR A 7 12.89 13.68 17.84
N ILE A 8 11.67 13.23 17.55
CA ILE A 8 11.43 12.27 16.46
C ILE A 8 11.37 13.02 15.13
N ARG A 9 12.34 12.76 14.25
CA ARG A 9 12.32 13.25 12.86
C ARG A 9 11.84 12.14 11.93
N LEU A 10 10.53 12.11 11.70
CA LEU A 10 9.91 11.16 10.80
C LEU A 10 10.30 11.47 9.35
N ARG A 11 11.09 10.59 8.72
CA ARG A 11 11.54 10.76 7.32
C ARG A 11 10.59 10.10 6.32
N THR A 12 10.17 8.89 6.63
CA THR A 12 9.33 8.07 5.77
C THR A 12 8.35 7.29 6.62
N VAL A 13 7.12 7.17 6.14
CA VAL A 13 6.11 6.26 6.69
C VAL A 13 5.54 5.41 5.56
N THR A 14 5.37 4.11 5.83
CA THR A 14 4.66 3.20 4.93
C THR A 14 3.30 2.92 5.55
N ILE A 15 2.23 3.30 4.86
CA ILE A 15 0.85 3.17 5.33
C ILE A 15 0.01 2.39 4.32
N ASP A 16 -1.16 1.95 4.74
CA ASP A 16 -2.21 1.55 3.82
C ASP A 16 -2.68 2.74 2.95
N PHE A 17 -3.45 2.46 1.91
CA PHE A 17 -3.94 3.48 0.96
C PHE A 17 -5.14 4.26 1.51
N GLU A 18 -5.29 4.37 2.84
CA GLU A 18 -6.37 5.12 3.47
C GLU A 18 -6.07 6.63 3.49
N LEU A 19 -6.94 7.40 2.84
CA LEU A 19 -6.79 8.85 2.73
C LEU A 19 -6.77 9.55 4.10
N GLY A 20 -7.52 9.03 5.08
CA GLY A 20 -7.53 9.58 6.44
C GLY A 20 -6.15 9.50 7.09
N VAL A 21 -5.50 8.34 7.02
CA VAL A 21 -4.16 8.11 7.57
C VAL A 21 -3.13 8.99 6.85
N TYR A 22 -3.18 9.05 5.52
CA TYR A 22 -2.33 9.95 4.73
C TYR A 22 -2.43 11.40 5.20
N ASN A 23 -3.65 11.91 5.37
CA ASN A 23 -3.91 13.29 5.76
C ASN A 23 -3.35 13.61 7.17
N VAL A 24 -3.48 12.68 8.13
CA VAL A 24 -2.92 12.85 9.47
C VAL A 24 -1.40 12.99 9.42
N PHE A 25 -0.72 12.12 8.67
CA PHE A 25 0.74 12.21 8.53
C PHE A 25 1.18 13.49 7.82
N LYS A 26 0.48 13.90 6.77
CA LYS A 26 0.79 15.17 6.08
C LYS A 26 0.51 16.40 6.93
N LYS A 27 -0.48 16.36 7.82
CA LYS A 27 -0.80 17.44 8.75
C LYS A 27 0.25 17.60 9.86
N HIS A 28 0.66 16.50 10.49
CA HIS A 28 1.57 16.53 11.65
C HIS A 28 3.05 16.44 11.28
N TYR A 29 3.38 15.88 10.12
CA TYR A 29 4.75 15.74 9.60
C TYR A 29 4.81 16.16 8.13
N PRO A 30 4.72 17.47 7.79
CA PRO A 30 4.58 17.92 6.40
C PRO A 30 5.70 17.46 5.47
N THR A 31 6.91 17.28 6.00
CA THR A 31 8.10 16.84 5.26
C THR A 31 8.23 15.31 5.15
N VAL A 32 7.33 14.54 5.75
CA VAL A 32 7.39 13.07 5.69
C VAL A 32 7.08 12.57 4.29
N ILE A 33 7.88 11.61 3.83
CA ILE A 33 7.59 10.84 2.63
C ILE A 33 6.57 9.76 3.02
N VAL A 34 5.38 9.83 2.44
CA VAL A 34 4.34 8.82 2.65
C VAL A 34 4.41 7.82 1.49
N ARG A 35 4.53 6.53 1.80
CA ARG A 35 4.54 5.43 0.85
C ARG A 35 3.35 4.51 1.10
N GLY A 36 2.75 4.02 0.02
CA GLY A 36 1.76 2.96 0.10
C GLY A 36 2.40 1.60 0.40
N CYS A 37 1.71 0.78 1.19
CA CYS A 37 2.16 -0.56 1.53
C CYS A 37 1.73 -1.58 0.47
N LEU A 38 2.68 -2.04 -0.36
CA LEU A 38 2.42 -3.06 -1.38
C LEU A 38 1.86 -4.37 -0.79
N PHE A 39 2.31 -4.75 0.42
CA PHE A 39 1.84 -5.95 1.09
C PHE A 39 0.35 -5.88 1.44
N HIS A 40 -0.10 -4.82 2.12
CA HIS A 40 -1.52 -4.63 2.45
C HIS A 40 -2.38 -4.44 1.20
N TYR A 41 -1.86 -3.78 0.17
CA TYR A 41 -2.54 -3.68 -1.13
C TYR A 41 -2.71 -5.04 -1.79
N GLY A 42 -1.66 -5.86 -1.83
CA GLY A 42 -1.71 -7.24 -2.34
C GLY A 42 -2.70 -8.12 -1.57
N GLN A 43 -2.78 -7.98 -0.24
CA GLN A 43 -3.79 -8.68 0.56
C GLN A 43 -5.21 -8.25 0.18
N LEU A 44 -5.45 -6.95 -0.01
CA LEU A 44 -6.75 -6.43 -0.41
C LEU A 44 -7.16 -6.94 -1.80
N LEU A 45 -6.23 -6.93 -2.76
CA LEU A 45 -6.43 -7.53 -4.08
C LEU A 45 -6.74 -9.03 -3.98
N PHE A 46 -5.99 -9.77 -3.16
CA PHE A 46 -6.18 -11.21 -3.04
C PHE A 46 -7.53 -11.55 -2.42
N ARG A 47 -7.97 -10.81 -1.40
CA ARG A 47 -9.34 -10.92 -0.86
C ARG A 47 -10.38 -10.72 -1.96
N LYS A 48 -10.21 -9.69 -2.79
CA LYS A 48 -11.13 -9.46 -3.92
C LYS A 48 -11.13 -10.61 -4.93
N PHE A 49 -9.97 -11.20 -5.23
CA PHE A 49 -9.88 -12.38 -6.09
C PHE A 49 -10.61 -13.58 -5.49
N VAL A 50 -10.47 -13.80 -4.18
CA VAL A 50 -11.20 -14.85 -3.45
C VAL A 50 -12.71 -14.61 -3.51
N ASP A 51 -13.16 -13.36 -3.30
CA ASP A 51 -14.58 -12.98 -3.38
C ASP A 51 -15.18 -13.20 -4.78
N LEU A 52 -14.35 -13.12 -5.83
CA LEU A 52 -14.71 -13.43 -7.22
C LEU A 52 -14.66 -14.93 -7.55
N GLY A 53 -14.37 -15.79 -6.58
CA GLY A 53 -14.26 -17.24 -6.77
C GLY A 53 -12.95 -17.70 -7.43
N LEU A 54 -11.96 -16.81 -7.59
CA LEU A 54 -10.74 -17.08 -8.35
C LEU A 54 -9.65 -17.81 -7.56
N LYS A 55 -9.89 -18.15 -6.28
CA LYS A 55 -8.88 -18.76 -5.40
C LYS A 55 -8.29 -20.06 -5.96
N VAL A 56 -9.14 -20.93 -6.49
CA VAL A 56 -8.71 -22.22 -7.05
C VAL A 56 -7.94 -21.99 -8.36
N SER A 57 -8.47 -21.16 -9.26
CA SER A 57 -7.82 -20.82 -10.52
C SER A 57 -6.46 -20.16 -10.30
N TYR A 58 -6.31 -19.28 -9.30
CA TYR A 58 -5.05 -18.61 -8.99
C TYR A 58 -3.90 -19.61 -8.70
N ASN A 59 -4.22 -20.73 -8.04
CA ASN A 59 -3.22 -21.76 -7.74
C ASN A 59 -2.82 -22.58 -8.98
N ASN A 60 -3.70 -22.69 -9.97
CA ASN A 60 -3.53 -23.60 -11.11
C ASN A 60 -3.20 -22.88 -12.42
N ASP A 61 -3.45 -21.58 -12.52
CA ASP A 61 -3.30 -20.78 -13.73
C ASP A 61 -2.20 -19.71 -13.54
N GLU A 62 -1.13 -19.83 -14.33
CA GLU A 62 -0.02 -18.88 -14.31
C GLU A 62 -0.40 -17.52 -14.89
N ASN A 63 -1.19 -17.49 -15.97
CA ASN A 63 -1.63 -16.24 -16.56
C ASN A 63 -2.43 -15.43 -15.55
N LEU A 64 -3.30 -16.10 -14.78
CA LEU A 64 -4.07 -15.43 -13.73
C LEU A 64 -3.16 -14.87 -12.62
N ARG A 65 -2.05 -15.54 -12.29
CA ARG A 65 -1.05 -14.99 -11.36
C ARG A 65 -0.33 -13.78 -11.94
N ASP A 66 -0.04 -13.77 -13.23
CA ASP A 66 0.57 -12.61 -13.90
C ASP A 66 -0.39 -11.43 -13.96
N TRP A 67 -1.67 -11.66 -14.21
CA TRP A 67 -2.71 -10.65 -14.06
C TRP A 67 -2.75 -10.09 -12.64
N PHE A 68 -2.76 -10.97 -11.62
CA PHE A 68 -2.72 -10.54 -10.22
C PHE A 68 -1.48 -9.69 -9.89
N ARG A 69 -0.29 -10.11 -10.33
CA ARG A 69 0.97 -9.36 -10.15
C ARG A 69 0.91 -8.00 -10.86
N SER A 70 0.30 -7.95 -12.04
CA SER A 70 0.08 -6.71 -12.80
C SER A 70 -0.83 -5.75 -12.03
N PHE A 71 -1.93 -6.24 -11.44
CA PHE A 71 -2.78 -5.43 -10.56
C PHE A 71 -2.03 -4.94 -9.33
N ALA A 72 -1.24 -5.79 -8.67
CA ALA A 72 -0.43 -5.39 -7.52
C ALA A 72 0.59 -4.29 -7.89
N ALA A 73 1.17 -4.37 -9.09
CA ALA A 73 2.13 -3.39 -9.60
C ALA A 73 1.53 -2.01 -9.92
N LEU A 74 0.20 -1.89 -10.07
CA LEU A 74 -0.45 -0.58 -10.29
C LEU A 74 -0.10 0.44 -9.20
N SER A 75 0.07 -0.02 -7.96
CA SER A 75 0.46 0.83 -6.83
C SER A 75 1.88 1.40 -6.94
N LEU A 76 2.70 0.90 -7.87
CA LEU A 76 4.07 1.32 -8.13
C LEU A 76 4.18 2.23 -9.36
N LEU A 77 3.08 2.39 -10.11
CA LEU A 77 3.11 3.19 -11.32
C LEU A 77 3.17 4.69 -10.99
N PRO A 78 3.93 5.48 -11.77
CA PRO A 78 3.87 6.92 -11.71
C PRO A 78 2.45 7.42 -12.00
N LEU A 79 2.00 8.46 -11.28
CA LEU A 79 0.65 9.00 -11.45
C LEU A 79 0.38 9.49 -12.89
N ASN A 80 1.42 9.97 -13.58
CA ASN A 80 1.35 10.41 -14.96
C ASN A 80 1.12 9.27 -15.98
N HIS A 81 1.14 8.01 -15.54
CA HIS A 81 0.81 6.84 -16.36
C HIS A 81 -0.56 6.22 -16.00
N MET A 82 -1.32 6.80 -15.06
CA MET A 82 -2.60 6.25 -14.56
C MET A 82 -3.85 6.96 -15.14
N LEU A 83 -3.78 7.48 -16.37
CA LEU A 83 -4.90 8.15 -17.08
C LEU A 83 -5.13 7.53 -18.45
#